data_AF-A0A845U7M0-F1
#
_entry.id   AF-A0A845U7M0-F1
#
_cell.length_a   1.000
_cell.length_b   1.000
_cell.length_c   1.000
_cell.angle_alpha   90.00
_cell.angle_beta   90.00
_cell.angle_gamma   90.00
#
_symmetry.space_group_name_H-M   'P 1'
#
loop_
_entity.id
_entity.type
_entity.pdbx_description
1 polymer ?
#
loop_
_entity_poly.entity_id
_entity_poly.type
_entity_poly.pdbx_seq_one_letter_code
_entity_poly.pdbx_strand_id
1 'polypeptide(L)' 'MSALDAFNGQHIQAIVILWILLGGLVGVASGAVTGMAIGGKALGDYKLAAMMGSMYAAMPVIPGIIVGTIILAWA' A
#
# COMPACT_ATOMS: atom_id res chain seq x y z
N MET A 1 -22.24 -17.20 17.03
CA MET A 1 -21.97 -15.90 16.37
C MET A 1 -23.31 -15.33 15.94
N SER A 2 -23.68 -14.16 16.44
CA SER A 2 -24.94 -13.53 16.01
C SER A 2 -24.80 -13.01 14.57
N ALA A 3 -25.90 -12.86 13.85
CA ALA A 3 -25.89 -12.25 12.51
C ALA A 3 -25.33 -10.82 12.50
N LEU A 4 -25.42 -10.13 13.65
CA LEU A 4 -24.85 -8.81 13.87
C LEU A 4 -23.32 -8.85 13.89
N ASP A 5 -22.71 -9.87 14.50
CA ASP A 5 -21.25 -10.04 14.55
C ASP A 5 -20.66 -10.36 13.17
N ALA A 6 -21.39 -11.14 12.36
CA ALA A 6 -20.99 -11.46 10.99
C ALA A 6 -21.07 -10.23 10.07
N PHE A 7 -22.13 -9.42 10.20
CA PHE A 7 -22.29 -8.19 9.42
C PHE A 7 -21.23 -7.14 9.77
N ASN A 8 -20.90 -7.01 11.06
CA ASN A 8 -19.87 -6.07 11.53
C ASN A 8 -18.47 -6.50 11.07
N GLY A 9 -18.17 -7.81 11.14
CA GLY A 9 -16.91 -8.37 10.63
C GLY A 9 -16.72 -8.14 9.12
N GLN A 10 -17.77 -8.32 8.33
CA GLN A 10 -17.70 -8.11 6.88
C GLN A 10 -17.55 -6.63 6.49
N HIS A 11 -18.16 -5.71 7.24
CA HIS A 11 -17.96 -4.27 7.06
C HIS A 11 -16.53 -3.83 7.39
N ILE A 12 -15.98 -4.33 8.49
CA ILE A 12 -14.59 -4.04 8.91
C ILE A 12 -13.61 -4.55 7.84
N GLN A 13 -13.81 -5.76 7.33
CA GLN A 13 -12.96 -6.30 6.26
C GLN A 13 -12.97 -5.43 5.00
N ALA A 14 -14.16 -4.96 4.57
CA ALA A 14 -14.27 -4.09 3.41
C ALA A 14 -13.52 -2.76 3.58
N ILE A 15 -13.62 -2.15 4.77
CA ILE A 15 -12.91 -0.91 5.11
C ILE A 15 -11.39 -1.13 5.11
N VAL A 16 -10.91 -2.23 5.69
CA VAL A 16 -9.48 -2.58 5.72
C VAL A 16 -8.94 -2.77 4.30
N ILE A 17 -9.66 -3.51 3.45
CA ILE A 17 -9.27 -3.71 2.04
C ILE A 17 -9.22 -2.36 1.31
N LEU A 18 -10.17 -1.46 1.56
CA LEU A 18 -10.19 -0.14 0.95
C LEU A 18 -8.94 0.68 1.33
N TRP A 19 -8.57 0.68 2.61
CA TRP A 19 -7.38 1.39 3.09
C TRP A 19 -6.08 0.78 2.57
N ILE A 20 -6.02 -0.54 2.39
CA ILE A 20 -4.89 -1.23 1.76
C ILE A 20 -4.72 -0.77 0.31
N LEU A 21 -5.81 -0.73 -0.45
CA LEU A 21 -5.78 -0.29 -1.84
C LEU A 21 -5.36 1.18 -1.96
N LEU A 22 -5.91 2.05 -1.10
CA LEU A 22 -5.54 3.47 -1.06
C LEU A 22 -4.08 3.67 -0.66
N GLY A 23 -3.61 2.98 0.38
CA GLY A 23 -2.22 3.01 0.82
C GLY A 23 -1.26 2.50 -0.27
N GLY A 24 -1.65 1.44 -0.98
CA GLY A 24 -0.93 0.94 -2.14
C GLY A 24 -0.81 1.97 -3.26
N LEU A 25 -1.90 2.64 -3.62
CA LEU A 25 -1.91 3.68 -4.64
C LEU A 25 -1.02 4.87 -4.26
N VAL A 26 -1.09 5.33 -3.00
CA VAL A 26 -0.23 6.41 -2.50
C VAL A 26 1.24 5.98 -2.49
N GLY A 27 1.54 4.73 -2.12
CA GLY A 27 2.88 4.15 -2.19
C GLY A 27 3.42 4.15 -3.62
N VAL A 28 2.65 3.63 -4.57
CA VAL A 28 3.00 3.61 -6.01
C VAL A 28 3.27 5.03 -6.54
N ALA A 29 2.39 5.99 -6.21
CA ALA A 29 2.53 7.37 -6.65
C ALA A 29 3.78 8.06 -6.06
N SER A 30 4.00 7.91 -4.75
CA SER A 30 5.18 8.45 -4.08
C SER A 30 6.47 7.82 -4.62
N GLY A 31 6.48 6.50 -4.81
CA GLY A 31 7.60 5.79 -5.44
C GLY A 31 7.90 6.25 -6.85
N ALA A 32 6.88 6.48 -7.68
CA ALA A 32 7.06 6.99 -9.03
C ALA A 32 7.75 8.37 -9.02
N VAL A 33 7.30 9.28 -8.15
CA VAL A 33 7.87 10.62 -8.02
C VAL A 33 9.31 10.56 -7.51
N THR A 34 9.58 9.77 -6.46
CA THR A 34 10.93 9.61 -5.90
C THR A 34 11.87 8.92 -6.90
N GLY A 35 11.38 7.92 -7.64
CA GLY A 35 12.12 7.22 -8.69
C GLY A 35 12.53 8.17 -9.82
N MET A 36 11.63 9.04 -10.27
CA MET A 36 11.96 10.09 -11.24
C MET A 36 12.96 11.11 -10.68
N ALA A 37 12.78 11.55 -9.43
CA ALA A 37 13.61 12.58 -8.83
C ALA A 37 15.06 12.13 -8.59
N ILE A 38 15.26 10.87 -8.17
CA ILE A 38 16.58 10.33 -7.81
C ILE A 38 17.21 9.61 -9.01
N GLY A 39 16.46 8.73 -9.68
CA GLY A 39 16.96 7.85 -10.73
C GLY A 39 16.79 8.39 -12.14
N GLY A 40 15.85 9.32 -12.38
CA GLY A 40 15.49 9.75 -13.73
C GLY A 40 16.64 10.33 -14.55
N LYS A 41 17.51 11.13 -13.92
CA LYS A 41 18.71 11.67 -14.59
C LYS A 41 19.78 10.62 -14.86
N ALA A 42 19.94 9.65 -13.96
CA ALA A 42 20.95 8.60 -14.08
C ALA A 42 20.55 7.55 -15.14
N LEU A 43 19.27 7.23 -15.24
CA LEU A 43 18.73 6.31 -16.23
C LEU A 43 18.53 6.96 -17.61
N GLY A 44 18.49 8.30 -17.68
CA GLY A 44 18.16 9.03 -18.92
C GLY A 44 16.70 8.86 -19.38
N ASP A 45 15.95 8.01 -18.71
CA ASP A 45 14.54 7.71 -18.97
C ASP A 45 13.73 7.82 -17.68
N TYR A 46 13.01 8.95 -17.56
CA TYR A 46 12.13 9.24 -16.43
C TYR A 46 10.95 8.27 -16.35
N LYS A 47 10.50 7.70 -17.47
CA LYS A 47 9.39 6.75 -17.48
C LYS A 47 9.83 5.42 -16.90
N LEU A 48 11.00 4.94 -17.28
CA LEU A 48 11.60 3.74 -16.69
C LEU A 48 11.89 3.94 -15.19
N ALA A 49 12.44 5.09 -14.81
CA ALA A 49 12.71 5.42 -13.41
C ALA A 49 11.43 5.52 -12.56
N ALA A 50 10.35 6.07 -13.11
CA ALA A 50 9.04 6.09 -12.47
C ALA A 50 8.47 4.68 -12.26
N MET A 51 8.58 3.80 -13.26
CA MET A 51 8.12 2.42 -13.17
C MET A 51 8.92 1.62 -12.13
N MET A 52 10.24 1.81 -12.08
CA MET A 52 11.07 1.16 -11.06
C MET A 52 10.71 1.67 -9.66
N GLY A 53 10.63 2.98 -9.47
CA GLY A 53 10.29 3.57 -8.18
C GLY A 53 8.91 3.16 -7.68
N SER A 54 7.92 3.10 -8.57
CA SER A 54 6.55 2.71 -8.23
C SER A 54 6.42 1.24 -7.83
N MET A 55 7.18 0.34 -8.47
CA MET A 55 7.24 -1.09 -8.11
C MET A 55 7.80 -1.31 -6.70
N TYR A 56 8.90 -0.63 -6.35
CA TYR A 56 9.56 -0.82 -5.06
C TYR A 56 8.84 -0.12 -3.90
N ALA A 57 8.17 1.01 -4.14
CA ALA A 57 7.43 1.71 -3.08
C ALA A 57 6.13 1.01 -2.67
N ALA A 58 5.59 0.13 -3.51
CA ALA A 58 4.45 -0.72 -3.14
C ALA A 58 4.86 -1.93 -2.27
N MET A 59 6.12 -2.38 -2.33
CA MET A 59 6.61 -3.53 -1.54
C MET A 59 6.43 -3.38 -0.01
N PRO A 60 6.67 -2.22 0.63
CA PRO A 60 6.49 -2.06 2.07
C PRO A 60 5.02 -2.07 2.54
N VAL A 61 4.04 -2.02 1.62
CA VAL A 61 2.62 -2.11 1.96
C VAL A 61 2.31 -3.45 2.62
N ILE A 62 2.90 -4.55 2.16
CA ILE A 62 2.67 -5.89 2.71
C ILE A 62 3.17 -5.99 4.17
N PRO A 63 4.43 -5.63 4.50
CA PRO A 63 4.88 -5.52 5.90
C PRO A 63 4.00 -4.59 6.75
N GLY A 64 3.60 -3.43 6.22
CA GLY A 64 2.77 -2.47 6.94
C GLY A 64 1.40 -3.05 7.30
N ILE A 65 0.79 -3.83 6.40
CA ILE A 65 -0.46 -4.55 6.65
C ILE A 65 -0.27 -5.63 7.70
N ILE A 66 0.80 -6.42 7.61
CA ILE A 66 1.09 -7.48 8.58
C ILE A 66 1.22 -6.87 9.98
N VAL A 67 2.01 -5.81 10.12
CA VAL A 67 2.20 -5.12 11.41
C VAL A 67 0.88 -4.52 11.91
N GLY A 68 0.12 -3.82 11.05
CA GLY A 68 -1.18 -3.27 11.42
C GLY A 68 -2.18 -4.34 11.86
N THR A 69 -2.18 -5.49 11.19
CA THR A 69 -3.04 -6.64 11.53
C THR A 69 -2.64 -7.26 12.85
N ILE A 70 -1.33 -7.40 13.13
CA ILE A 70 -0.82 -7.89 14.42
C ILE A 70 -1.24 -6.93 15.54
N ILE A 71 -1.09 -5.62 15.34
CA ILE A 71 -1.49 -4.63 16.36
C ILE A 71 -3.00 -4.73 16.62
N LEU A 72 -3.84 -4.77 15.59
CA LEU A 72 -5.30 -4.89 15.74
C LEU A 72 -5.75 -6.21 16.38
N ALA A 73 -5.01 -7.31 16.19
CA ALA A 73 -5.34 -8.59 16.81
C ALA A 73 -5.00 -8.66 18.31
N TRP A 74 -4.16 -7.73 18.80
CA TRP A 74 -3.68 -7.69 20.18
C TRP A 74 -4.03 -6.39 20.93
N ALA A 75 -4.74 -5.46 20.28
CA ALA A 75 -5.28 -4.23 20.84
C ALA A 75 -6.74 -4.41 21.28
#